data_AF-A0A2V8N588-F1
#
_entry.id   AF-A0A2V8N588-F1
#
_cell.length_a   1.000
_cell.length_b   1.000
_cell.length_c   1.000
_cell.angle_alpha   90.00
_cell.angle_beta   90.00
_cell.angle_gamma   90.00
#
_symmetry.space_group_name_H-M   'P 1'
#
loop_
_entity.id
_entity.type
_entity.pdbx_description
1 polymer ?
#
loop_
_entity_poly.entity_id
_entity_poly.type
_entity_poly.pdbx_seq_one_letter_code
_entity_poly.pdbx_strand_id
1 'polypeptide(L)'
;MFENHVIRHLSAYHHGEIPPDEAVRIEAHLRTCERCRSANEQVQLGARLASALSVSKAPADMWIGVNRAHPVSSRRRWRVVLASTAVAAALLFVIFIRSHAPAGSSWEVTGVPGMPRLRPGEMLQTGSTSEAQIKIANIGQLTIDRNTRIRLLVTEPDQHRIALDRGRVEATTWAPPRLFIVETPSATAVDLGCKYALEVEDDGSSLLHVTLGLVALERGSRETIVPAGAFCRTRAGTGPGTPFFEDSSTRLQSALEQVDSLAEGPERTRQLQVVLGESRVRDALSLWHLLPRLDMQSRGLIYDRLAQLLPAPPDVTRDGIIALDPKMLDAWKKIVSQLWQ
;
A
#
# COMPACT_ATOMS: atom_id res chain seq x y z
N MET A 1 -4.74 20.95 -29.27
CA MET A 1 -4.04 19.71 -28.87
C MET A 1 -3.19 20.08 -27.66
N PHE A 2 -3.44 19.49 -26.49
CA PHE A 2 -2.53 19.72 -25.35
C PHE A 2 -1.24 18.99 -25.66
N GLU A 3 -0.16 19.71 -25.95
CA GLU A 3 1.17 19.10 -26.13
C GLU A 3 1.73 18.51 -24.82
N ASN A 4 1.11 18.81 -23.67
CA ASN A 4 1.54 18.35 -22.34
C ASN A 4 0.40 17.68 -21.56
N HIS A 5 0.73 16.68 -20.73
CA HIS A 5 -0.18 16.03 -19.80
C HIS A 5 -0.72 16.99 -18.73
N VAL A 6 -1.97 16.81 -18.31
CA VAL A 6 -2.68 17.71 -17.37
C VAL A 6 -2.56 17.30 -15.89
N ILE A 7 -1.68 16.36 -15.55
CA ILE A 7 -1.59 15.72 -14.22
C ILE A 7 -1.51 16.74 -13.08
N ARG A 8 -0.77 17.84 -13.25
CA ARG A 8 -0.58 18.89 -12.23
C ARG A 8 -1.87 19.64 -11.86
N HIS A 9 -2.88 19.58 -12.72
CA HIS A 9 -4.14 20.31 -12.56
C HIS A 9 -5.28 19.40 -12.05
N LEU A 10 -5.06 18.07 -11.96
CA LEU A 10 -6.14 17.13 -11.65
C LEU A 10 -6.69 17.28 -10.23
N SER A 11 -5.85 17.64 -9.25
CA SER A 11 -6.31 17.93 -7.88
C SER A 11 -7.23 19.15 -7.85
N ALA A 12 -6.78 20.28 -8.40
CA ALA A 12 -7.59 21.50 -8.44
C ALA A 12 -8.87 21.30 -9.30
N TYR A 13 -8.78 20.55 -10.41
CA TYR A 13 -9.94 20.16 -11.21
C TYR A 13 -10.95 19.36 -10.38
N HIS A 14 -10.50 18.37 -9.60
CA HIS A 14 -11.38 17.55 -8.78
C HIS A 14 -12.12 18.36 -7.71
N HIS A 15 -11.45 19.35 -7.10
CA HIS A 15 -12.03 20.20 -6.06
C HIS A 15 -12.77 21.44 -6.60
N GLY A 16 -12.89 21.59 -7.92
CA GLY A 16 -13.57 22.73 -8.54
C GLY A 16 -12.81 24.06 -8.44
N GLU A 17 -11.49 24.01 -8.22
CA GLU A 17 -10.61 25.18 -8.03
C GLU A 17 -9.97 25.66 -9.35
N ILE A 18 -10.55 25.28 -10.49
CA ILE A 18 -10.05 25.64 -11.83
C ILE A 18 -11.12 26.44 -12.59
N PRO A 19 -10.73 27.46 -13.38
CA PRO A 19 -11.65 28.21 -14.24
C PRO A 19 -12.47 27.30 -15.18
N PRO A 20 -13.75 27.64 -15.47
CA PRO A 20 -14.63 26.77 -16.27
C PRO A 20 -14.09 26.43 -17.67
N ASP A 21 -13.39 27.36 -18.32
CA ASP A 21 -12.78 27.18 -19.64
C ASP A 21 -11.60 26.20 -19.61
N GLU A 22 -10.86 26.15 -18.51
CA GLU A 22 -9.77 25.21 -18.28
C GLU A 22 -10.30 23.83 -17.85
N ALA A 23 -11.42 23.77 -17.12
CA ALA A 23 -12.08 22.51 -16.76
C ALA A 23 -12.57 21.73 -17.99
N VAL A 24 -13.24 22.39 -18.94
CA VAL A 24 -13.69 21.77 -20.21
C VAL A 24 -12.51 21.19 -21.01
N ARG A 25 -11.39 21.90 -20.99
CA ARG A 25 -10.15 21.49 -21.64
C ARG A 25 -9.53 20.25 -20.99
N ILE A 26 -9.50 20.19 -19.67
CA ILE A 26 -9.05 19.01 -18.91
C ILE A 26 -9.96 17.82 -19.21
N GLU A 27 -11.28 18.02 -19.19
CA GLU A 27 -12.25 16.97 -19.49
C GLU A 27 -12.05 16.37 -20.89
N ALA A 28 -11.86 17.23 -21.90
CA ALA A 28 -11.56 16.80 -23.26
C ALA A 28 -10.26 15.97 -23.34
N HIS A 29 -9.23 16.35 -22.59
CA HIS A 29 -7.96 15.60 -22.55
C HIS A 29 -8.11 14.24 -21.85
N LEU A 30 -8.88 14.15 -20.77
CA LEU A 30 -9.12 12.89 -20.05
C LEU A 30 -9.82 11.85 -20.91
N ARG A 31 -10.65 12.28 -21.88
CA ARG A 31 -11.30 11.38 -22.85
C ARG A 31 -10.32 10.72 -23.82
N THR A 32 -9.15 11.33 -24.07
CA THR A 32 -8.19 10.84 -25.07
C THR A 32 -6.88 10.34 -24.48
N CYS A 33 -6.55 10.66 -23.23
CA CYS A 33 -5.28 10.27 -22.60
C CYS A 33 -5.49 9.31 -21.43
N GLU A 34 -5.13 8.03 -21.62
CA GLU A 34 -5.22 6.98 -20.59
C GLU A 34 -4.38 7.30 -19.34
N ARG A 35 -3.15 7.79 -19.52
CA ARG A 35 -2.26 8.17 -18.42
C ARG A 35 -2.88 9.23 -17.50
N CYS A 36 -3.46 10.29 -18.07
CA CYS A 36 -4.09 11.34 -17.27
C CYS A 36 -5.41 10.86 -16.64
N ARG A 37 -6.12 9.93 -17.29
CA ARG A 37 -7.32 9.31 -16.72
C ARG A 37 -7.00 8.47 -15.49
N SER A 38 -6.00 7.61 -15.57
CA SER A 38 -5.54 6.81 -14.42
C SER A 38 -5.06 7.70 -13.27
N ALA A 39 -4.30 8.77 -13.57
CA ALA A 39 -3.91 9.75 -12.55
C ALA A 39 -5.10 10.48 -11.92
N ASN A 40 -6.14 10.79 -12.71
CA ASN A 40 -7.35 11.43 -12.20
C ASN A 40 -8.16 10.51 -11.29
N GLU A 41 -8.24 9.22 -11.62
CA GLU A 41 -8.86 8.19 -10.78
C GLU A 41 -8.14 8.06 -9.43
N GLN A 42 -6.80 8.14 -9.42
CA GLN A 42 -6.01 8.14 -8.18
C GLN A 42 -6.31 9.37 -7.30
N VAL A 43 -6.40 10.56 -7.90
CA VAL A 43 -6.78 11.79 -7.19
C VAL A 43 -8.17 11.67 -6.56
N GLN A 44 -9.14 11.16 -7.33
CA GLN A 44 -10.51 10.94 -6.84
C GLN A 44 -10.56 9.93 -5.69
N LEU A 45 -9.78 8.85 -5.79
CA LEU A 45 -9.68 7.86 -4.73
C LEU A 45 -9.09 8.47 -3.45
N GLY A 46 -7.99 9.23 -3.57
CA GLY A 46 -7.36 9.92 -2.43
C GLY A 46 -8.30 10.91 -1.75
N ALA A 47 -9.06 11.70 -2.51
CA ALA A 47 -10.05 12.62 -1.97
C ALA A 47 -11.20 11.90 -1.24
N ARG A 48 -11.69 10.78 -1.79
CA ARG A 48 -12.70 9.94 -1.12
C ARG A 48 -12.17 9.37 0.19
N LEU A 49 -10.95 8.83 0.20
CA LEU A 49 -10.30 8.31 1.41
C LEU A 49 -10.12 9.41 2.46
N ALA A 50 -9.64 10.59 2.05
CA ALA A 50 -9.50 11.73 2.95
C ALA A 50 -10.85 12.19 3.53
N SER A 51 -11.93 12.14 2.76
CA SER A 51 -13.27 12.48 3.25
C SER A 51 -13.83 11.51 4.29
N ALA A 52 -13.31 10.28 4.34
CA ALA A 52 -13.68 9.27 5.34
C ALA A 52 -12.87 9.38 6.64
N LEU A 53 -11.81 10.21 6.68
CA LEU A 53 -11.02 10.42 7.88
C LEU A 53 -11.79 11.26 8.89
N SER A 54 -11.87 10.78 10.13
CA SER A 54 -12.39 11.60 11.22
C SER A 54 -11.35 12.65 11.63
N VAL A 55 -11.70 13.92 11.48
CA VAL A 55 -10.84 15.03 11.92
C VAL A 55 -10.85 15.06 13.45
N SER A 56 -9.79 14.56 14.07
CA SER A 56 -9.59 14.72 15.52
C SER A 56 -8.99 16.10 15.81
N LYS A 57 -9.45 16.74 16.90
CA LYS A 57 -8.85 18.01 17.34
C LYS A 57 -7.48 17.72 17.93
N ALA A 58 -6.45 18.31 17.32
CA ALA A 58 -5.11 18.31 17.86
C ALA A 58 -5.12 18.90 19.30
N PRO A 59 -4.42 18.28 20.26
CA PRO A 59 -4.25 18.82 21.62
C PRO A 59 -3.75 20.28 21.60
N ALA A 60 -4.29 21.13 22.47
CA ALA A 60 -4.04 22.58 22.46
C ALA A 60 -2.57 22.94 22.72
N ASP A 61 -1.85 22.08 23.43
CA ASP A 61 -0.42 22.16 23.72
C ASP A 61 0.47 21.89 22.49
N MET A 62 -0.04 21.19 21.48
CA MET A 62 0.68 20.91 20.23
C MET A 62 0.89 22.18 19.37
N TRP A 63 0.05 23.20 19.54
CA TRP A 63 0.16 24.49 18.85
C TRP A 63 1.24 25.42 19.41
N ILE A 64 1.74 25.16 20.62
CA ILE A 64 2.74 26.01 21.29
C ILE A 64 4.10 25.96 20.55
N GLY A 65 4.36 24.88 19.79
CA GLY A 65 5.54 24.76 18.92
C GLY A 65 5.38 25.43 17.54
N VAL A 66 4.17 25.49 16.99
CA VAL A 66 3.90 25.98 15.63
C VAL A 66 3.86 27.52 15.56
N ASN A 67 3.52 28.18 16.66
CA ASN A 67 3.52 29.65 16.75
C ASN A 67 4.91 30.31 16.86
N ARG A 68 6.01 29.53 16.78
CA ARG A 68 7.35 30.08 16.57
C ARG A 68 7.70 30.19 15.09
N ALA A 69 6.76 30.67 14.29
CA ALA A 69 7.08 31.17 12.96
C ALA A 69 7.80 32.52 13.13
N HIS A 70 9.05 32.59 12.69
CA HIS A 70 9.82 33.84 12.66
C HIS A 70 9.05 34.89 11.82
N PRO A 71 8.85 36.12 12.33
CA PRO A 71 8.32 37.19 11.50
C PRO A 71 9.35 37.49 10.40
N VAL A 72 9.00 37.22 9.14
CA VAL A 72 9.80 37.62 7.99
C VAL A 72 9.69 39.14 7.88
N SER A 73 10.70 39.86 8.36
CA SER A 73 10.75 41.31 8.29
C SER A 73 10.85 41.76 6.83
N SER A 74 9.76 42.36 6.36
CA SER A 74 9.62 42.98 5.06
C SER A 74 10.18 44.40 5.05
N ARG A 75 10.87 44.73 3.94
CA ARG A 75 11.35 46.04 3.45
C ARG A 75 12.71 46.56 3.94
N ARG A 76 13.67 46.54 3.01
CA ARG A 76 14.41 47.76 2.62
C ARG A 76 14.87 47.68 1.16
N ARG A 77 14.35 48.58 0.32
CA ARG A 77 14.83 48.86 -1.04
C ARG A 77 16.12 49.66 -0.96
N TRP A 78 17.22 49.22 -1.59
CA TRP A 78 18.25 50.10 -2.16
C TRP A 78 18.74 49.52 -3.50
N ARG A 79 18.94 50.43 -4.45
CA ARG A 79 19.25 50.21 -5.86
C ARG A 79 20.78 50.16 -6.08
N VAL A 80 21.19 49.20 -6.93
CA VAL A 80 22.38 49.07 -7.82
C VAL A 80 23.79 49.40 -7.34
N VAL A 81 24.73 48.45 -7.55
CA VAL A 81 25.90 48.58 -8.46
C VAL A 81 26.24 47.20 -9.06
N LEU A 82 26.46 47.15 -10.38
CA LEU A 82 26.83 46.00 -11.20
C LEU A 82 28.34 45.74 -11.19
N ALA A 83 28.70 44.53 -11.64
CA ALA A 83 30.04 44.06 -12.05
C ALA A 83 30.85 43.28 -10.99
N SER A 84 30.55 41.98 -10.92
CA SER A 84 31.38 40.81 -10.49
C SER A 84 30.54 39.68 -9.86
N THR A 85 29.20 39.74 -10.00
CA THR A 85 28.27 38.79 -9.36
C THR A 85 28.01 37.51 -10.14
N ALA A 86 28.35 37.40 -11.43
CA ALA A 86 27.95 36.22 -12.21
C ALA A 86 28.62 34.91 -11.72
N VAL A 87 29.90 34.95 -11.32
CA VAL A 87 30.61 33.75 -10.85
C VAL A 87 30.27 33.42 -9.40
N ALA A 88 30.19 34.42 -8.51
CA ALA A 88 29.80 34.22 -7.12
C ALA A 88 28.32 33.84 -7.00
N ALA A 89 27.42 34.42 -7.81
CA ALA A 89 26.02 34.02 -7.87
C ALA A 89 25.87 32.66 -8.55
N ALA A 90 26.67 32.30 -9.58
CA ALA A 90 26.65 30.94 -10.13
C ALA A 90 27.19 29.91 -9.13
N LEU A 91 28.24 30.22 -8.37
CA LEU A 91 28.75 29.36 -7.29
C LEU A 91 27.73 29.25 -6.16
N LEU A 92 27.16 30.36 -5.70
CA LEU A 92 26.10 30.35 -4.69
C LEU A 92 24.82 29.70 -5.20
N PHE A 93 24.52 29.79 -6.50
CA PHE A 93 23.38 29.12 -7.14
C PHE A 93 23.63 27.63 -7.35
N VAL A 94 24.86 27.21 -7.67
CA VAL A 94 25.27 25.80 -7.71
C VAL A 94 25.33 25.22 -6.29
N ILE A 95 25.79 25.98 -5.30
CA ILE A 95 25.76 25.62 -3.88
C ILE A 95 24.31 25.60 -3.39
N PHE A 96 23.45 26.53 -3.82
CA PHE A 96 22.02 26.57 -3.51
C PHE A 96 21.31 25.39 -4.17
N ILE A 97 21.57 25.07 -5.44
CA ILE A 97 21.05 23.88 -6.13
C ILE A 97 21.59 22.58 -5.52
N ARG A 98 22.84 22.53 -5.05
CA ARG A 98 23.40 21.36 -4.36
C ARG A 98 22.88 21.21 -2.92
N SER A 99 22.61 22.31 -2.23
CA SER A 99 22.06 22.32 -0.86
C SER A 99 20.54 22.21 -0.83
N HIS A 100 19.86 22.59 -1.92
CA HIS A 100 18.42 22.45 -2.16
C HIS A 100 18.13 21.40 -3.25
N ALA A 101 19.09 20.51 -3.54
CA ALA A 101 18.79 19.27 -4.22
C ALA A 101 17.69 18.60 -3.39
N PRO A 102 16.58 18.17 -3.99
CA PRO A 102 15.41 17.76 -3.23
C PRO A 102 15.84 16.69 -2.24
N ALA A 103 15.66 16.97 -0.94
CA ALA A 103 15.86 16.04 0.17
C ALA A 103 14.88 14.85 0.13
N GLY A 104 14.35 14.51 -1.06
CA GLY A 104 13.18 13.69 -1.28
C GLY A 104 13.47 12.29 -1.81
N SER A 105 14.72 11.83 -1.82
CA SER A 105 15.06 10.46 -2.25
C SER A 105 16.08 9.75 -1.36
N SER A 106 16.54 10.38 -0.27
CA SER A 106 17.48 9.75 0.66
C SER A 106 16.75 8.85 1.65
N TRP A 107 17.25 7.63 1.81
CA TRP A 107 16.83 6.71 2.86
C TRP A 107 17.70 6.95 4.08
N GLU A 108 17.21 7.77 5.02
CA GLU A 108 17.97 8.15 6.22
C GLU A 108 17.80 7.10 7.30
N VAL A 109 18.91 6.62 7.85
CA VAL A 109 18.94 5.51 8.82
C VAL A 109 19.35 6.04 10.19
N THR A 110 18.64 5.59 11.21
CA THR A 110 18.96 5.81 12.62
C THR A 110 18.94 4.47 13.36
N GLY A 111 19.74 4.32 14.41
CA GLY A 111 19.86 3.07 15.19
C GLY A 111 20.98 2.11 14.75
N VAL A 112 21.62 2.36 13.60
CA VAL A 112 22.76 1.55 13.11
C VAL A 112 24.03 2.42 13.04
N PRO A 113 25.03 2.20 13.91
CA PRO A 113 26.29 2.95 13.88
C PRO A 113 27.01 2.79 12.53
N GLY A 114 27.52 3.89 11.98
CA GLY A 114 28.29 3.90 10.73
C GLY A 114 27.46 3.85 9.44
N MET A 115 26.13 3.72 9.53
CA MET A 115 25.22 3.72 8.37
C MET A 115 24.17 4.81 8.53
N PRO A 116 24.48 6.08 8.21
CA PRO A 116 23.51 7.18 8.31
C PRO A 116 22.48 7.20 7.18
N ARG A 117 22.75 6.48 6.09
CA ARG A 117 21.87 6.37 4.92
C ARG A 117 21.99 4.97 4.31
N LEU A 118 20.92 4.51 3.68
CA LEU A 118 20.87 3.28 2.88
C LEU A 118 20.80 3.63 1.38
N ARG A 119 21.60 2.98 0.55
CA ARG A 119 21.63 3.18 -0.91
C ARG A 119 21.20 1.92 -1.66
N PRO A 120 20.71 2.03 -2.91
CA PRO A 120 20.43 0.87 -3.73
C PRO A 120 21.63 -0.09 -3.80
N GLY A 121 21.36 -1.38 -3.62
CA GLY A 121 22.35 -2.45 -3.52
C GLY A 121 22.90 -2.69 -2.12
N GLU A 122 22.72 -1.75 -1.17
CA GLU A 122 23.19 -1.91 0.20
C GLU A 122 22.23 -2.74 1.04
N MET A 123 22.81 -3.41 2.05
CA MET A 123 22.11 -4.25 3.00
C MET A 123 22.20 -3.63 4.40
N LEU A 124 21.07 -3.60 5.10
CA LEU A 124 21.00 -3.25 6.52
C LEU A 124 20.63 -4.50 7.30
N GLN A 125 21.38 -4.76 8.38
CA GLN A 125 21.10 -5.86 9.29
C GLN A 125 21.12 -5.38 10.74
N THR A 126 20.08 -5.72 11.48
CA THR A 126 19.99 -5.53 12.92
C THR A 126 20.35 -6.84 13.64
N GLY A 127 21.06 -6.73 14.77
CA GLY A 127 21.33 -7.83 15.69
C GLY A 127 20.20 -8.06 16.70
N SER A 128 20.46 -8.88 17.70
CA SER A 128 19.48 -9.27 18.73
C SER A 128 19.13 -8.18 19.75
N THR A 129 19.91 -7.10 19.79
CA THR A 129 19.74 -5.98 20.74
C THR A 129 19.59 -4.62 20.07
N SER A 130 19.64 -4.58 18.73
CA SER A 130 19.56 -3.34 17.96
C SER A 130 18.27 -3.30 17.15
N GLU A 131 17.69 -2.12 17.02
CA GLU A 131 16.60 -1.79 16.12
C GLU A 131 17.04 -0.61 15.27
N ALA A 132 16.41 -0.42 14.11
CA ALA A 132 16.69 0.72 13.25
C ALA A 132 15.40 1.41 12.82
N GLN A 133 15.47 2.70 12.56
CA GLN A 133 14.41 3.42 11.86
C GLN A 133 14.97 4.00 10.57
N ILE A 134 14.19 3.86 9.50
CA ILE A 134 14.53 4.37 8.19
C ILE A 134 13.44 5.32 7.72
N LYS A 135 13.80 6.54 7.39
CA LYS A 135 12.92 7.46 6.65
C LYS A 135 12.96 7.07 5.18
N ILE A 136 11.83 6.68 4.61
CA ILE A 136 11.71 6.26 3.22
C ILE A 136 11.56 7.51 2.35
N ALA A 137 12.67 8.05 1.84
CA ALA A 137 12.65 9.23 0.98
C ALA A 137 11.78 10.36 1.59
N ASN A 138 10.67 10.72 0.94
CA ASN A 138 9.64 11.62 1.47
C ASN A 138 8.26 10.96 1.65
N ILE A 139 8.17 9.63 1.59
CA ILE A 139 6.90 8.90 1.46
C ILE A 139 6.49 8.08 2.68
N GLY A 140 7.36 7.95 3.68
CA GLY A 140 7.04 7.15 4.85
C GLY A 140 8.22 6.90 5.79
N GLN A 141 7.99 5.97 6.71
CA GLN A 141 8.95 5.47 7.67
C GLN A 141 8.87 3.95 7.76
N LEU A 142 10.01 3.33 8.00
CA LEU A 142 10.17 1.90 8.23
C LEU A 142 10.87 1.69 9.57
N THR A 143 10.24 0.95 10.47
CA THR A 143 10.90 0.40 11.66
C THR A 143 11.45 -0.98 11.31
N ILE A 144 12.70 -1.21 11.65
CA ILE A 144 13.41 -2.48 11.47
C ILE A 144 13.62 -3.09 12.84
N ASP A 145 12.93 -4.20 13.10
CA ASP A 145 13.03 -4.90 14.37
C ASP A 145 14.37 -5.62 14.48
N ARG A 146 14.62 -6.21 15.64
CA ARG A 146 15.81 -7.02 15.93
C ARG A 146 15.91 -8.22 14.97
N ASN A 147 17.13 -8.68 14.73
CA ASN A 147 17.42 -9.86 13.89
C ASN A 147 16.87 -9.79 12.46
N THR A 148 16.73 -8.58 11.92
CA THR A 148 16.12 -8.31 10.62
C THR A 148 17.18 -7.98 9.59
N ARG A 149 16.97 -8.44 8.35
CA ARG A 149 17.83 -8.12 7.21
C ARG A 149 17.00 -7.59 6.06
N ILE A 150 17.35 -6.40 5.61
CA ILE A 150 16.76 -5.79 4.41
C ILE A 150 17.83 -5.40 3.41
N ARG A 151 17.44 -5.28 2.14
CA ARG A 151 18.25 -4.68 1.08
C ARG A 151 17.43 -3.63 0.36
N LEU A 152 18.02 -2.46 0.11
CA LEU A 152 17.39 -1.47 -0.76
C LEU A 152 17.67 -1.86 -2.21
N LEU A 153 16.63 -2.10 -2.99
CA LEU A 153 16.74 -2.55 -4.38
C LEU A 153 16.66 -1.38 -5.35
N VAL A 154 15.63 -0.56 -5.21
CA VAL A 154 15.32 0.55 -6.14
C VAL A 154 14.88 1.77 -5.35
N THR A 155 15.32 2.95 -5.78
CA THR A 155 14.81 4.23 -5.28
C THR A 155 14.72 5.26 -6.41
N GLU A 156 13.52 5.37 -6.97
CA GLU A 156 13.20 6.22 -8.11
C GLU A 156 11.91 7.01 -7.83
N PRO A 157 11.60 8.09 -8.56
CA PRO A 157 10.42 8.92 -8.28
C PRO A 157 9.07 8.18 -8.36
N ASP A 158 9.01 7.08 -9.10
CA ASP A 158 7.83 6.26 -9.34
C ASP A 158 7.90 4.88 -8.68
N GLN A 159 9.02 4.54 -8.01
CA GLN A 159 9.13 3.30 -7.25
C GLN A 159 10.22 3.33 -6.15
N HIS A 160 9.85 2.82 -4.98
CA HIS A 160 10.73 2.51 -3.86
C HIS A 160 10.60 1.04 -3.52
N ARG A 161 11.68 0.27 -3.65
CA ARG A 161 11.63 -1.19 -3.49
C ARG A 161 12.72 -1.68 -2.54
N ILE A 162 12.32 -2.49 -1.56
CA ILE A 162 13.24 -3.23 -0.69
C ILE A 162 13.01 -4.73 -0.83
N ALA A 163 14.03 -5.52 -0.49
CA ALA A 163 13.87 -6.92 -0.12
C ALA A 163 13.94 -7.04 1.40
N LEU A 164 12.99 -7.75 2.00
CA LEU A 164 13.03 -8.23 3.38
C LEU A 164 13.42 -9.71 3.34
N ASP A 165 14.67 -10.00 3.66
CA ASP A 165 15.22 -11.35 3.54
C ASP A 165 14.84 -12.22 4.76
N ARG A 166 14.75 -11.62 5.96
CA ARG A 166 14.34 -12.25 7.24
C ARG A 166 14.01 -11.19 8.29
N GLY A 167 13.27 -11.58 9.33
CA GLY A 167 12.92 -10.74 10.47
C GLY A 167 11.69 -9.88 10.19
N ARG A 168 11.50 -8.80 10.95
CA ARG A 168 10.26 -8.03 10.95
C ARG A 168 10.50 -6.56 10.67
N VAL A 169 9.59 -5.99 9.89
CA VAL A 169 9.51 -4.55 9.66
C VAL A 169 8.11 -4.04 9.93
N GLU A 170 8.02 -2.77 10.34
CA GLU A 170 6.75 -2.03 10.37
C GLU A 170 6.85 -0.83 9.43
N ALA A 171 6.01 -0.82 8.40
CA ALA A 171 5.94 0.26 7.44
C ALA A 171 4.77 1.19 7.77
N THR A 172 5.03 2.49 7.71
CA THR A 172 4.00 3.54 7.70
C THR A 172 4.26 4.43 6.50
N THR A 173 3.35 4.42 5.52
CA THR A 173 3.51 5.19 4.29
C THR A 173 2.30 6.08 4.03
N TRP A 174 2.56 7.23 3.41
CA TRP A 174 1.56 8.17 2.91
C TRP A 174 1.80 8.42 1.42
N ALA A 175 2.17 7.35 0.73
CA ALA A 175 2.53 7.34 -0.67
C ALA A 175 1.31 7.07 -1.55
N PRO A 176 1.31 7.53 -2.81
CA PRO A 176 0.40 6.99 -3.81
C PRO A 176 0.49 5.46 -3.87
N PRO A 177 -0.62 4.75 -4.17
CA PRO A 177 -0.61 3.31 -4.25
C PRO A 177 0.46 2.76 -5.20
N ARG A 178 1.04 1.62 -4.82
CA ARG A 178 2.09 0.89 -5.55
C ARG A 178 3.46 1.58 -5.61
N LEU A 179 3.65 2.71 -4.91
CA LEU A 179 4.94 3.40 -4.88
C LEU A 179 5.97 2.71 -3.98
N PHE A 180 5.53 2.06 -2.90
CA PHE A 180 6.41 1.30 -2.00
C PHE A 180 6.15 -0.21 -2.12
N ILE A 181 7.22 -0.98 -2.33
CA ILE A 181 7.16 -2.41 -2.61
C ILE A 181 8.18 -3.14 -1.73
N VAL A 182 7.73 -4.21 -1.07
CA VAL A 182 8.59 -5.08 -0.24
C VAL A 182 8.59 -6.48 -0.85
N GLU A 183 9.72 -6.92 -1.35
CA GLU A 183 9.94 -8.30 -1.78
C GLU A 183 10.28 -9.17 -0.58
N THR A 184 9.65 -10.35 -0.49
CA THR A 184 9.99 -11.41 0.46
C THR A 184 10.30 -12.70 -0.31
N PRO A 185 10.91 -13.72 0.32
CA PRO A 185 11.13 -15.01 -0.33
C PRO A 185 9.86 -15.68 -0.87
N SER A 186 8.70 -15.42 -0.23
CA SER A 186 7.43 -16.08 -0.55
C SER A 186 6.49 -15.22 -1.40
N ALA A 187 6.47 -13.89 -1.29
CA ALA A 187 5.61 -13.00 -2.06
C ALA A 187 6.15 -11.56 -2.16
N THR A 188 5.53 -10.75 -3.01
CA THR A 188 5.76 -9.30 -3.06
C THR A 188 4.60 -8.58 -2.38
N ALA A 189 4.88 -7.79 -1.34
CA ALA A 189 3.92 -6.89 -0.73
C ALA A 189 3.95 -5.53 -1.43
N VAL A 190 2.82 -5.15 -2.04
CA VAL A 190 2.62 -3.88 -2.73
C VAL A 190 1.77 -2.99 -1.84
N ASP A 191 2.37 -1.89 -1.38
CA ASP A 191 1.74 -0.93 -0.48
C ASP A 191 0.74 -0.06 -1.26
N LEU A 192 -0.50 0.05 -0.78
CA LEU A 192 -1.53 0.91 -1.38
C LEU A 192 -1.83 2.17 -0.55
N GLY A 193 -0.85 2.64 0.26
CA GLY A 193 -0.92 3.78 1.16
C GLY A 193 -1.33 3.40 2.59
N CYS A 194 -0.43 2.72 3.32
CA CYS A 194 -0.82 1.87 4.46
C CYS A 194 0.06 1.98 5.72
N LYS A 195 -0.41 1.31 6.78
CA LYS A 195 0.40 0.92 7.93
C LYS A 195 0.32 -0.58 8.15
N TYR A 196 1.44 -1.28 8.15
CA TYR A 196 1.47 -2.74 8.33
C TYR A 196 2.77 -3.23 8.98
N ALA A 197 2.68 -4.38 9.63
CA ALA A 197 3.83 -5.18 10.02
C ALA A 197 3.99 -6.34 9.02
N LEU A 198 5.23 -6.62 8.61
CA LEU A 198 5.57 -7.76 7.77
C LEU A 198 6.75 -8.49 8.39
N GLU A 199 6.55 -9.77 8.68
CA GLU A 199 7.55 -10.64 9.29
C GLU A 199 7.88 -11.78 8.33
N VAL A 200 9.17 -12.06 8.15
CA VAL A 200 9.71 -13.16 7.34
C VAL A 200 10.46 -14.12 8.25
N GLU A 201 9.98 -15.35 8.28
CA GLU A 201 10.55 -16.46 9.05
C GLU A 201 11.79 -17.05 8.36
N ASP A 202 12.57 -17.85 9.08
CA ASP A 202 13.80 -18.48 8.55
C ASP A 202 13.52 -19.45 7.38
N ASP A 203 12.30 -20.01 7.28
CA ASP A 203 11.88 -20.86 6.16
C ASP A 203 11.40 -20.07 4.92
N GLY A 204 11.43 -18.73 5.00
CA GLY A 204 10.97 -17.82 3.95
C GLY A 204 9.46 -17.63 3.89
N SER A 205 8.69 -18.29 4.77
CA SER A 205 7.28 -17.93 4.99
C SER A 205 7.19 -16.53 5.59
N SER A 206 6.04 -15.88 5.44
CA SER A 206 5.86 -14.53 5.95
C SER A 206 4.47 -14.34 6.52
N LEU A 207 4.34 -13.44 7.49
CA LEU A 207 3.08 -13.00 8.05
C LEU A 207 2.95 -11.49 7.88
N LEU A 208 1.94 -11.08 7.11
CA LEU A 208 1.54 -9.70 6.97
C LEU A 208 0.40 -9.41 7.94
N HIS A 209 0.47 -8.28 8.64
CA HIS A 209 -0.63 -7.71 9.42
C HIS A 209 -0.84 -6.25 9.02
N VAL A 210 -1.98 -5.95 8.42
CA VAL A 210 -2.32 -4.58 7.99
C VAL A 210 -3.14 -3.92 9.08
N THR A 211 -2.65 -2.79 9.60
CA THR A 211 -3.31 -2.02 10.67
C THR A 211 -4.05 -0.79 10.12
N LEU A 212 -3.67 -0.31 8.95
CA LEU A 212 -4.35 0.77 8.23
C LEU A 212 -4.15 0.60 6.72
N GLY A 213 -5.20 0.85 5.94
CA GLY A 213 -5.15 0.78 4.47
C GLY A 213 -5.30 -0.66 3.94
N LEU A 214 -4.70 -0.93 2.78
CA LEU A 214 -4.73 -2.24 2.11
C LEU A 214 -3.38 -2.59 1.49
N VAL A 215 -2.93 -3.82 1.66
CA VAL A 215 -1.72 -4.33 0.99
C VAL A 215 -2.12 -5.43 0.02
N ALA A 216 -1.57 -5.39 -1.20
CA ALA A 216 -1.68 -6.49 -2.14
C ALA A 216 -0.45 -7.40 -2.00
N LEU A 217 -0.65 -8.68 -1.71
CA LEU A 217 0.39 -9.70 -1.79
C LEU A 217 0.31 -10.38 -3.16
N GLU A 218 1.40 -10.34 -3.91
CA GLU A 218 1.49 -10.84 -5.28
C GLU A 218 2.56 -11.95 -5.39
N ARG A 219 2.23 -13.07 -6.05
CA ARG A 219 3.19 -14.09 -6.50
C ARG A 219 2.69 -14.79 -7.76
N GLY A 220 3.33 -14.53 -8.89
CA GLY A 220 2.88 -15.06 -10.18
C GLY A 220 1.46 -14.57 -10.49
N SER A 221 0.53 -15.50 -10.71
CA SER A 221 -0.90 -15.18 -10.92
C SER A 221 -1.70 -15.05 -9.63
N ARG A 222 -1.11 -15.32 -8.45
CA ARG A 222 -1.81 -15.23 -7.17
C ARG A 222 -1.70 -13.81 -6.61
N GLU A 223 -2.84 -13.16 -6.48
CA GLU A 223 -3.01 -11.91 -5.75
C GLU A 223 -3.86 -12.16 -4.50
N THR A 224 -3.52 -11.50 -3.40
CA THR A 224 -4.33 -11.46 -2.18
C THR A 224 -4.38 -10.04 -1.66
N ILE A 225 -5.59 -9.50 -1.47
CA ILE A 225 -5.78 -8.19 -0.88
C ILE A 225 -5.99 -8.37 0.62
N VAL A 226 -5.18 -7.66 1.40
CA VAL A 226 -5.19 -7.70 2.87
C VAL A 226 -5.58 -6.33 3.38
N PRO A 227 -6.82 -6.13 3.85
CA PRO A 227 -7.26 -4.86 4.39
C PRO A 227 -6.85 -4.65 5.85
N ALA A 228 -7.08 -3.44 6.36
CA ALA A 228 -6.90 -3.10 7.76
C ALA A 228 -7.62 -4.09 8.71
N GLY A 229 -6.95 -4.45 9.80
CA GLY A 229 -7.39 -5.44 10.76
C GLY A 229 -7.26 -6.89 10.29
N ALA A 230 -6.63 -7.14 9.14
CA ALA A 230 -6.46 -8.48 8.59
C ALA A 230 -4.99 -8.92 8.53
N PHE A 231 -4.84 -10.23 8.60
CA PHE A 231 -3.59 -10.95 8.45
C PHE A 231 -3.59 -11.74 7.15
N CYS A 232 -2.40 -12.02 6.63
CA CYS A 232 -2.21 -13.03 5.60
C CYS A 232 -0.84 -13.70 5.74
N ARG A 233 -0.84 -15.03 5.75
CA ARG A 233 0.39 -15.82 5.72
C ARG A 233 0.77 -16.15 4.27
N THR A 234 2.04 -16.06 3.95
CA THR A 234 2.62 -16.49 2.66
C THR A 234 3.55 -17.67 2.91
N ARG A 235 3.68 -18.56 1.92
CA ARG A 235 4.57 -19.73 1.99
C ARG A 235 5.54 -19.74 0.81
N ALA A 236 6.78 -20.11 1.07
CA ALA A 236 7.78 -20.28 0.01
C ALA A 236 7.26 -21.28 -1.05
N GLY A 237 7.48 -20.96 -2.33
CA GLY A 237 7.00 -21.76 -3.46
C GLY A 237 5.51 -21.56 -3.82
N THR A 238 4.62 -21.46 -2.84
CA THR A 238 3.16 -21.36 -3.07
C THR A 238 2.65 -19.92 -3.18
N GLY A 239 3.29 -18.96 -2.50
CA GLY A 239 2.86 -17.57 -2.48
C GLY A 239 1.86 -17.24 -1.37
N PRO A 240 1.02 -16.20 -1.54
CA PRO A 240 0.09 -15.76 -0.51
C PRO A 240 -1.05 -16.76 -0.25
N GLY A 241 -1.37 -16.91 1.03
CA GLY A 241 -2.49 -17.67 1.56
C GLY A 241 -3.75 -16.84 1.67
N THR A 242 -4.74 -17.33 2.42
CA THR A 242 -6.07 -16.74 2.54
C THR A 242 -6.05 -15.67 3.64
N PRO A 243 -6.50 -14.44 3.36
CA PRO A 243 -6.51 -13.38 4.37
C PRO A 243 -7.64 -13.63 5.38
N PHE A 244 -7.43 -13.25 6.64
CA PHE A 244 -8.41 -13.39 7.73
C PHE A 244 -8.32 -12.20 8.67
N PHE A 245 -9.43 -11.83 9.33
CA PHE A 245 -9.43 -10.73 10.28
C PHE A 245 -8.88 -11.17 11.64
N GLU A 246 -8.31 -10.22 12.38
CA GLU A 246 -7.79 -10.41 13.74
C GLU A 246 -8.83 -11.06 14.68
N ASP A 247 -10.09 -10.68 14.52
CA ASP A 247 -11.21 -11.11 15.36
C ASP A 247 -11.93 -12.38 14.84
N SER A 248 -11.39 -13.03 13.79
CA SER A 248 -11.87 -14.34 13.32
C SER A 248 -11.58 -15.42 14.37
N SER A 249 -12.46 -16.42 14.52
CA SER A 249 -12.30 -17.48 15.53
C SER A 249 -11.00 -18.27 15.34
N THR A 250 -10.37 -18.73 16.42
CA THR A 250 -9.15 -19.56 16.33
C THR A 250 -9.36 -20.81 15.48
N ARG A 251 -10.57 -21.38 15.54
CA ARG A 251 -10.98 -22.53 14.74
C ARG A 251 -11.05 -22.20 13.25
N LEU A 252 -11.58 -21.03 12.87
CA LEU A 252 -11.57 -20.54 11.49
C LEU A 252 -10.13 -20.32 11.01
N GLN A 253 -9.29 -19.65 11.80
CA GLN A 253 -7.89 -19.38 11.46
C GLN A 253 -7.10 -20.67 11.21
N SER A 254 -7.19 -21.65 12.13
CA SER A 254 -6.53 -22.95 11.96
C SER A 254 -7.07 -23.73 10.74
N ALA A 255 -8.38 -23.68 10.48
CA ALA A 255 -8.95 -24.36 9.32
C ALA A 255 -8.51 -23.72 7.99
N LEU A 256 -8.44 -22.39 7.92
CA LEU A 256 -7.90 -21.66 6.75
C LEU A 256 -6.44 -22.04 6.48
N GLU A 257 -5.64 -22.12 7.54
CA GLU A 257 -4.24 -22.53 7.42
C GLU A 257 -4.11 -23.92 6.78
N GLN A 258 -4.92 -24.87 7.23
CA GLN A 258 -4.97 -26.23 6.67
C GLN A 258 -5.49 -26.24 5.22
N VAL A 259 -6.52 -25.46 4.90
CA VAL A 259 -7.03 -25.35 3.52
C VAL A 259 -5.96 -24.82 2.56
N ASP A 260 -5.12 -23.89 3.00
CA ASP A 260 -4.03 -23.37 2.17
C ASP A 260 -2.83 -24.32 2.03
N SER A 261 -2.56 -25.17 3.03
CA SER A 261 -1.39 -26.07 3.03
C SER A 261 -1.66 -27.46 2.47
N LEU A 262 -2.89 -27.96 2.60
CA LEU A 262 -3.25 -29.31 2.16
C LEU A 262 -3.41 -29.38 0.64
N ALA A 263 -2.96 -30.50 0.07
CA ALA A 263 -3.28 -30.86 -1.31
C ALA A 263 -4.80 -31.11 -1.47
N GLU A 264 -5.27 -31.07 -2.72
CA GLU A 264 -6.67 -31.40 -3.03
C GLU A 264 -7.02 -32.82 -2.55
N GLY A 265 -8.16 -32.94 -1.88
CA GLY A 265 -8.63 -34.21 -1.35
C GLY A 265 -9.61 -34.05 -0.19
N PRO A 266 -10.12 -35.18 0.35
CA PRO A 266 -11.20 -35.19 1.34
C PRO A 266 -10.88 -34.40 2.62
N GLU A 267 -9.62 -34.43 3.06
CA GLU A 267 -9.19 -33.72 4.26
C GLU A 267 -9.24 -32.21 4.06
N ARG A 268 -8.83 -31.70 2.89
CA ARG A 268 -8.96 -30.28 2.54
C ARG A 268 -10.42 -29.85 2.49
N THR A 269 -11.29 -30.68 1.91
CA THR A 269 -12.75 -30.43 1.90
C THR A 269 -13.33 -30.41 3.31
N ARG A 270 -12.87 -31.29 4.21
CA ARG A 270 -13.30 -31.29 5.62
C ARG A 270 -12.89 -30.00 6.34
N GLN A 271 -11.69 -29.50 6.10
CA GLN A 271 -11.23 -28.23 6.66
C GLN A 271 -12.03 -27.06 6.08
N LEU A 272 -12.33 -27.09 4.77
CA LEU A 272 -13.24 -26.12 4.16
C LEU A 272 -14.60 -26.12 4.84
N GLN A 273 -15.19 -27.28 5.16
CA GLN A 273 -16.47 -27.32 5.88
C GLN A 273 -16.41 -26.62 7.25
N VAL A 274 -15.27 -26.71 7.96
CA VAL A 274 -15.05 -25.95 9.19
C VAL A 274 -15.01 -24.44 8.90
N VAL A 275 -14.28 -24.02 7.85
CA VAL A 275 -14.24 -22.61 7.42
C VAL A 275 -15.65 -22.09 7.13
N LEU A 276 -16.45 -22.85 6.37
CA LEU A 276 -17.81 -22.45 6.02
C LEU A 276 -18.72 -22.38 7.26
N GLY A 277 -18.62 -23.33 8.19
CA GLY A 277 -19.42 -23.34 9.42
C GLY A 277 -19.10 -22.21 10.40
N GLU A 278 -17.83 -21.82 10.50
CA GLU A 278 -17.36 -20.75 11.40
C GLU A 278 -17.48 -19.35 10.78
N SER A 279 -17.54 -19.25 9.45
CA SER A 279 -17.56 -17.97 8.75
C SER A 279 -18.77 -17.12 9.13
N ARG A 280 -18.54 -15.83 9.39
CA ARG A 280 -19.54 -14.77 9.53
C ARG A 280 -19.42 -13.77 8.37
N VAL A 281 -20.28 -12.76 8.34
CA VAL A 281 -20.32 -11.76 7.26
C VAL A 281 -18.95 -11.15 6.95
N ARG A 282 -18.15 -10.81 7.98
CA ARG A 282 -16.79 -10.26 7.81
C ARG A 282 -15.83 -11.24 7.11
N ASP A 283 -16.00 -12.55 7.29
CA ASP A 283 -15.15 -13.56 6.66
C ASP A 283 -15.49 -13.80 5.18
N ALA A 284 -16.44 -13.06 4.61
CA ALA A 284 -16.60 -12.93 3.17
C ALA A 284 -15.27 -12.58 2.47
N LEU A 285 -14.37 -11.84 3.15
CA LEU A 285 -12.99 -11.61 2.71
C LEU A 285 -12.27 -12.93 2.42
N SER A 286 -12.25 -13.86 3.38
CA SER A 286 -11.55 -15.15 3.26
C SER A 286 -12.22 -16.04 2.22
N LEU A 287 -13.56 -16.15 2.28
CA LEU A 287 -14.34 -16.98 1.36
C LEU A 287 -14.14 -16.55 -0.10
N TRP A 288 -14.14 -15.24 -0.37
CA TRP A 288 -13.89 -14.70 -1.69
C TRP A 288 -12.53 -15.10 -2.25
N HIS A 289 -11.47 -14.95 -1.44
CA HIS A 289 -10.11 -15.26 -1.86
C HIS A 289 -9.88 -16.77 -2.05
N LEU A 290 -10.71 -17.64 -1.47
CA LEU A 290 -10.65 -19.09 -1.70
C LEU A 290 -11.20 -19.52 -3.07
N LEU A 291 -12.15 -18.79 -3.65
CA LEU A 291 -12.78 -19.16 -4.94
C LEU A 291 -11.78 -19.53 -6.04
N PRO A 292 -10.77 -18.70 -6.39
CA PRO A 292 -9.83 -19.02 -7.45
C PRO A 292 -8.81 -20.12 -7.09
N ARG A 293 -8.83 -20.64 -5.87
CA ARG A 293 -7.79 -21.54 -5.32
C ARG A 293 -8.25 -22.97 -5.10
N LEU A 294 -9.56 -23.19 -5.06
CA LEU A 294 -10.16 -24.49 -4.83
C LEU A 294 -10.77 -25.04 -6.11
N ASP A 295 -11.09 -26.33 -6.08
CA ASP A 295 -11.74 -27.05 -7.16
C ASP A 295 -13.23 -26.66 -7.32
N MET A 296 -13.86 -27.12 -8.40
CA MET A 296 -15.26 -26.76 -8.72
C MET A 296 -16.26 -27.15 -7.63
N GLN A 297 -16.08 -28.29 -6.95
CA GLN A 297 -16.99 -28.71 -5.89
C GLN A 297 -16.89 -27.75 -4.71
N SER A 298 -15.67 -27.45 -4.27
CA SER A 298 -15.39 -26.52 -3.19
C SER A 298 -15.89 -25.10 -3.49
N ARG A 299 -15.74 -24.62 -4.73
CA ARG A 299 -16.29 -23.31 -5.15
C ARG A 299 -17.80 -23.24 -5.01
N GLY A 300 -18.51 -24.33 -5.31
CA GLY A 300 -19.96 -24.40 -5.10
C GLY A 300 -20.33 -24.24 -3.63
N LEU A 301 -19.62 -24.92 -2.74
CA LEU A 301 -19.83 -24.79 -1.28
C LEU A 301 -19.52 -23.37 -0.77
N ILE A 302 -18.45 -22.75 -1.29
CA ILE A 302 -18.11 -21.36 -0.97
C ILE A 302 -19.20 -20.41 -1.45
N TYR A 303 -19.68 -20.56 -2.69
CA TYR A 303 -20.77 -19.75 -3.24
C TYR A 303 -21.99 -19.81 -2.33
N ASP A 304 -22.43 -21.03 -1.99
CA ASP A 304 -23.65 -21.25 -1.21
C ASP A 304 -23.54 -20.58 0.16
N ARG A 305 -22.37 -20.66 0.81
CA ARG A 305 -22.12 -19.97 2.08
C ARG A 305 -22.01 -18.46 1.93
N LEU A 306 -21.27 -17.99 0.94
CA LEU A 306 -21.06 -16.57 0.72
C LEU A 306 -22.39 -15.87 0.40
N ALA A 307 -23.26 -16.48 -0.41
CA ALA A 307 -24.58 -15.95 -0.74
C ALA A 307 -25.54 -15.90 0.47
N GLN A 308 -25.38 -16.78 1.46
CA GLN A 308 -26.13 -16.71 2.73
C GLN A 308 -25.67 -15.54 3.60
N LEU A 309 -24.37 -15.24 3.61
CA LEU A 309 -23.78 -14.18 4.43
C LEU A 309 -23.91 -12.80 3.78
N LEU A 310 -23.76 -12.74 2.46
CA LEU A 310 -23.72 -11.54 1.66
C LEU A 310 -24.30 -11.86 0.26
N PRO A 311 -25.62 -11.62 0.06
CA PRO A 311 -26.31 -12.01 -1.18
C PRO A 311 -25.58 -11.52 -2.44
N ALA A 312 -25.47 -12.42 -3.41
CA ALA A 312 -24.90 -12.12 -4.71
C ALA A 312 -25.79 -11.09 -5.46
N PRO A 313 -25.19 -10.16 -6.22
CA PRO A 313 -25.97 -9.26 -7.06
C PRO A 313 -26.66 -10.02 -8.22
N PRO A 314 -27.72 -9.46 -8.84
CA PRO A 314 -28.57 -10.20 -9.78
C PRO A 314 -27.85 -10.77 -11.02
N ASP A 315 -26.73 -10.17 -11.40
CA ASP A 315 -25.87 -10.55 -12.53
C ASP A 315 -24.85 -11.65 -12.18
N VAL A 316 -24.81 -12.08 -10.92
CA VAL A 316 -23.88 -13.11 -10.42
C VAL A 316 -24.63 -14.42 -10.17
N THR A 317 -24.24 -15.47 -10.89
CA THR A 317 -24.83 -16.81 -10.77
C THR A 317 -23.87 -17.79 -10.11
N ARG A 318 -24.44 -18.86 -9.53
CA ARG A 318 -23.66 -19.97 -8.96
C ARG A 318 -22.72 -20.60 -9.97
N ASP A 319 -23.22 -20.93 -11.15
CA ASP A 319 -22.44 -21.60 -12.19
C ASP A 319 -21.30 -20.71 -12.70
N GLY A 320 -21.54 -19.41 -12.84
CA GLY A 320 -20.49 -18.47 -13.25
C GLY A 320 -19.39 -18.33 -12.20
N ILE A 321 -19.72 -18.31 -10.91
CA ILE A 321 -18.71 -18.27 -9.84
C ILE A 321 -17.92 -19.59 -9.77
N ILE A 322 -18.57 -20.75 -9.94
CA ILE A 322 -17.87 -22.05 -10.01
C ILE A 322 -16.90 -22.10 -11.20
N ALA A 323 -17.32 -21.55 -12.34
CA ALA A 323 -16.50 -21.43 -13.54
C ALA A 323 -15.44 -20.32 -13.46
N LEU A 324 -15.41 -19.53 -12.37
CA LEU A 324 -14.55 -18.35 -12.21
C LEU A 324 -14.73 -17.32 -13.34
N ASP A 325 -15.98 -17.07 -13.76
CA ASP A 325 -16.28 -16.02 -14.72
C ASP A 325 -15.74 -14.66 -14.21
N PRO A 326 -14.84 -13.99 -14.94
CA PRO A 326 -14.19 -12.78 -14.45
C PRO A 326 -15.16 -11.63 -14.16
N LYS A 327 -16.24 -11.49 -14.95
CA LYS A 327 -17.20 -10.40 -14.77
C LYS A 327 -18.03 -10.60 -13.51
N MET A 328 -18.47 -11.84 -13.27
CA MET A 328 -19.21 -12.18 -12.06
C MET A 328 -18.32 -12.12 -10.83
N LEU A 329 -17.05 -12.52 -10.96
CA LEU A 329 -16.08 -12.34 -9.89
C LEU A 329 -15.95 -10.85 -9.55
N ASP A 330 -15.66 -10.00 -10.52
CA ASP A 330 -15.51 -8.56 -10.27
C ASP A 330 -16.79 -7.91 -9.74
N ALA A 331 -17.97 -8.33 -10.21
CA ALA A 331 -19.25 -7.81 -9.74
C ALA A 331 -19.47 -8.10 -8.26
N TRP A 332 -19.23 -9.33 -7.79
CA TRP A 332 -19.40 -9.65 -6.38
C TRP A 332 -18.25 -9.12 -5.51
N LYS A 333 -17.02 -9.06 -6.04
CA LYS A 333 -15.87 -8.41 -5.36
C LYS A 333 -16.20 -6.98 -4.95
N LYS A 334 -16.93 -6.21 -5.78
CA LYS A 334 -17.35 -4.83 -5.46
C LYS A 334 -18.25 -4.73 -4.22
N ILE A 335 -18.97 -5.79 -3.87
CA ILE A 335 -19.79 -5.85 -2.66
C ILE A 335 -18.95 -6.36 -1.49
N VAL A 336 -18.22 -7.46 -1.68
CA VAL A 336 -17.34 -8.03 -0.65
C VAL A 336 -16.31 -7.01 -0.17
N SER A 337 -15.77 -6.18 -1.07
CA SER A 337 -14.77 -5.18 -0.74
C SER A 337 -15.31 -4.00 0.08
N GLN A 338 -16.62 -3.84 0.21
CA GLN A 338 -17.20 -2.87 1.14
C GLN A 338 -16.95 -3.25 2.60
N LEU A 339 -16.70 -4.54 2.87
CA LEU A 339 -16.37 -5.06 4.20
C LEU A 339 -14.88 -4.97 4.53
N TRP A 340 -14.06 -4.43 3.62
CA TRP A 340 -12.61 -4.30 3.76
C TRP A 340 -12.19 -2.97 4.40
N GLN A 341 -13.12 -2.28 5.07
CA GLN A 341 -12.92 -1.00 5.74
C GLN A 341 -12.82 -1.17 7.25
#